data_AF-A0A2S9G2Z6-F1
#
_entry.id   AF-A0A2S9G2Z6-F1
#
_cell.length_a   1.000
_cell.length_b   1.000
_cell.length_c   1.000
_cell.angle_alpha   90.00
_cell.angle_beta   90.00
_cell.angle_gamma   90.00
#
_symmetry.space_group_name_H-M   'P 1'
#
loop_
_entity.id
_entity.type
_entity.pdbx_description
1 polymer ?
#
loop_
_entity_poly.entity_id
_entity_poly.type
_entity_poly.pdbx_seq_one_letter_code
_entity_poly.pdbx_strand_id
1 'polypeptide(L)'
;IDRAVAYAGERKVFGKPLAVNQAVQWPLVELQTEAQMVRLLVRYAATELDRNHHMEVSDKVSMANYRANRLVCEAADRAMQVFG
;
A
#
# COMPACT_ATOMS: atom_id res chain seq x y z
N ILE A 1 -5.69 1.13 3.95
CA ILE A 1 -6.19 0.00 3.14
C ILE A 1 -7.24 -0.78 3.93
N ASP A 2 -6.89 -1.37 5.08
CA ASP A 2 -7.82 -2.19 5.89
C ASP A 2 -9.15 -1.49 6.23
N ARG A 3 -9.12 -0.22 6.61
CA ARG A 3 -10.34 0.57 6.87
C ARG A 3 -11.24 0.70 5.64
N ALA A 4 -10.66 0.85 4.44
CA ALA A 4 -11.41 0.94 3.19
C ALA A 4 -12.02 -0.42 2.81
N VAL A 5 -11.30 -1.53 3.07
CA VAL A 5 -11.82 -2.90 2.88
C VAL A 5 -13.01 -3.15 3.81
N ALA A 6 -12.88 -2.82 5.10
CA ALA A 6 -13.96 -2.97 6.08
C ALA A 6 -15.20 -2.17 5.66
N TYR A 7 -15.02 -0.88 5.35
CA TYR A 7 -16.12 -0.02 4.90
C TYR A 7 -16.77 -0.52 3.61
N ALA A 8 -15.99 -0.99 2.64
CA ALA A 8 -16.54 -1.55 1.41
C ALA A 8 -17.41 -2.78 1.65
N GLY A 9 -17.14 -3.57 2.70
CA GLY A 9 -17.98 -4.70 3.12
C GLY A 9 -19.29 -4.27 3.77
N GLU A 10 -19.28 -3.16 4.52
CA GLU A 10 -20.43 -2.64 5.25
C GLU A 10 -21.38 -1.81 4.35
N ARG A 11 -20.82 -0.99 3.46
CA ARG A 11 -21.56 -0.07 2.60
C ARG A 11 -22.32 -0.84 1.53
N LYS A 12 -23.64 -0.65 1.45
CA LYS A 12 -24.48 -1.20 0.37
C LYS A 12 -24.86 -0.13 -0.64
N VAL A 13 -24.66 -0.41 -1.92
CA VAL A 13 -25.08 0.42 -3.05
C VAL A 13 -25.71 -0.50 -4.09
N PHE A 14 -26.82 -0.07 -4.71
CA PHE A 14 -27.57 -0.90 -5.68
C PHE A 14 -27.93 -2.29 -5.13
N GLY A 15 -28.26 -2.38 -3.84
CA GLY A 15 -28.70 -3.61 -3.17
C GLY A 15 -27.59 -4.61 -2.81
N LYS A 16 -26.31 -4.31 -3.07
CA LYS A 16 -25.17 -5.20 -2.77
C LYS A 16 -24.06 -4.47 -2.02
N PRO A 17 -23.20 -5.16 -1.26
CA PRO A 17 -22.02 -4.56 -0.66
C PRO A 17 -21.10 -3.93 -1.72
N LEU A 18 -20.50 -2.78 -1.41
CA LEU A 18 -19.59 -2.08 -2.32
C LEU A 18 -18.41 -2.97 -2.72
N ALA A 19 -17.95 -3.81 -1.79
CA ALA A 19 -16.87 -4.77 -1.98
C ALA A 19 -17.11 -5.80 -3.08
N VAL A 20 -18.32 -5.97 -3.64
CA VAL A 20 -18.53 -6.88 -4.79
C VAL A 20 -18.13 -6.24 -6.12
N ASN A 21 -17.97 -4.92 -6.15
CA ASN A 21 -17.63 -4.19 -7.36
C ASN A 21 -16.13 -4.33 -7.64
N GLN A 22 -15.78 -4.91 -8.77
CA GLN A 22 -14.39 -5.12 -9.19
C GLN A 22 -13.58 -3.82 -9.24
N ALA A 23 -14.22 -2.70 -9.62
CA ALA A 23 -13.62 -1.36 -9.61
C ALA A 23 -13.17 -0.90 -8.20
N VAL A 24 -13.67 -1.53 -7.14
CA VAL A 24 -13.25 -1.31 -5.75
C VAL A 24 -12.29 -2.41 -5.28
N GLN A 25 -12.55 -3.67 -5.65
CA GLN A 25 -11.71 -4.81 -5.24
C GLN A 25 -10.28 -4.74 -5.80
N TRP A 26 -10.13 -4.57 -7.11
CA TRP A 26 -8.81 -4.64 -7.76
C TRP A 26 -7.84 -3.59 -7.24
N PRO A 27 -8.24 -2.32 -7.09
CA PRO A 27 -7.29 -1.34 -6.57
C PRO A 27 -6.90 -1.58 -5.12
N LEU A 28 -7.80 -2.10 -4.29
CA LEU A 28 -7.48 -2.41 -2.89
C LEU A 28 -6.50 -3.58 -2.78
N VAL A 29 -6.64 -4.61 -3.64
CA VAL A 29 -5.69 -5.74 -3.65
C VAL A 29 -4.33 -5.34 -4.22
N GLU A 30 -4.30 -4.48 -5.24
CA GLU A 30 -3.07 -3.93 -5.80
C GLU A 30 -2.29 -3.14 -4.74
N LEU A 31 -2.95 -2.21 -4.04
CA LEU A 31 -2.34 -1.43 -2.95
C LEU A 31 -1.83 -2.34 -1.83
N GLN A 32 -2.59 -3.37 -1.45
CA GLN A 32 -2.16 -4.27 -0.39
C GLN A 32 -0.97 -5.13 -0.82
N THR A 33 -0.96 -5.60 -2.06
CA THR A 33 0.15 -6.37 -2.63
C THR A 33 1.42 -5.53 -2.63
N GLU A 34 1.30 -4.28 -3.07
CA GLU A 34 2.42 -3.36 -3.10
C GLU A 34 2.92 -2.99 -1.70
N ALA A 35 2.03 -2.84 -0.73
CA ALA A 35 2.42 -2.66 0.66
C ALA A 35 3.28 -3.81 1.20
N GLN A 36 3.03 -5.05 0.77
CA GLN A 36 3.91 -6.17 1.11
C GLN A 36 5.27 -6.03 0.41
N MET A 37 5.30 -5.68 -0.88
CA MET A 37 6.55 -5.49 -1.61
C MET A 37 7.41 -4.38 -1.00
N VAL A 38 6.83 -3.22 -0.68
CA VAL A 38 7.53 -2.11 -0.03
C VAL A 38 8.04 -2.51 1.36
N ARG A 39 7.25 -3.26 2.13
CA ARG A 39 7.69 -3.76 3.45
C ARG A 39 8.91 -4.65 3.34
N LEU A 40 8.96 -5.53 2.34
CA LEU A 40 10.13 -6.36 2.09
C LEU A 40 11.33 -5.52 1.63
N LEU A 41 11.12 -4.52 0.78
CA LEU A 41 12.17 -3.61 0.34
C LEU A 41 12.77 -2.82 1.51
N VAL A 42 11.95 -2.31 2.43
CA VAL A 42 12.42 -1.64 3.65
C VAL A 42 13.25 -2.58 4.53
N ARG A 43 12.78 -3.81 4.74
CA ARG A 43 13.53 -4.80 5.52
C ARG A 43 14.84 -5.19 4.85
N TYR A 44 14.85 -5.29 3.53
CA TYR A 44 16.06 -5.55 2.75
C TYR A 44 17.06 -4.41 2.91
N ALA A 45 16.64 -3.15 2.73
CA ALA A 45 17.50 -1.99 2.95
C ALA A 45 18.06 -1.93 4.37
N ALA A 46 17.25 -2.25 5.39
CA ALA A 46 17.71 -2.33 6.79
C ALA A 46 18.76 -3.41 6.99
N THR A 47 18.52 -4.62 6.46
CA THR A 47 19.48 -5.74 6.54
C THR A 47 20.82 -5.39 5.89
N GLU A 48 20.80 -4.66 4.77
CA GLU A 48 22.01 -4.22 4.08
C GLU A 48 22.77 -3.15 4.89
N LEU A 49 22.04 -2.28 5.58
CA LEU A 49 22.58 -1.25 6.47
C LEU A 49 23.25 -1.85 7.71
N ASP A 50 22.73 -2.97 8.22
CA ASP A 50 23.34 -3.70 9.33
C ASP A 50 24.68 -4.36 8.96
N ARG A 51 24.91 -4.63 7.66
CA ARG A 51 26.04 -5.45 7.17
C ARG A 51 27.12 -4.65 6.45
N ASN A 52 26.76 -3.53 5.83
CA ASN A 52 27.65 -2.73 4.98
C ASN A 52 27.77 -1.29 5.48
N HIS A 53 28.75 -0.55 4.94
CA HIS A 53 28.88 0.86 5.27
C HIS A 53 27.70 1.66 4.71
N HIS A 54 27.11 2.56 5.50
CA HIS A 54 25.88 3.29 5.14
C HIS A 54 25.90 3.98 3.76
N MET A 55 27.07 4.49 3.34
CA MET A 55 27.23 5.11 2.01
C MET A 55 27.00 4.14 0.84
N GLU A 56 27.29 2.84 1.03
CA GLU A 56 27.12 1.77 0.03
C GLU A 56 25.67 1.27 -0.08
N VAL A 57 24.80 1.72 0.83
CA VAL A 57 23.39 1.27 0.95
C VAL A 57 22.41 2.41 0.64
N SER A 58 22.93 3.63 0.40
CA SER A 58 22.16 4.86 0.22
C SER A 58 21.13 4.79 -0.92
N ASP A 59 21.41 4.04 -1.98
CA ASP A 59 20.50 3.78 -3.10
C ASP A 59 19.27 2.97 -2.66
N LYS A 60 19.47 1.89 -1.89
CA LYS A 60 18.40 1.02 -1.39
C LYS A 60 17.47 1.77 -0.44
N VAL A 61 18.03 2.60 0.44
CA VAL A 61 17.27 3.48 1.35
C VAL A 61 16.43 4.46 0.53
N SER A 62 17.01 5.06 -0.49
CA SER A 62 16.32 6.02 -1.37
C SER A 62 15.18 5.38 -2.14
N MET A 63 15.38 4.17 -2.69
CA MET A 63 14.32 3.40 -3.36
C MET A 63 13.15 3.09 -2.43
N ALA A 64 13.45 2.61 -1.22
CA ALA A 64 12.45 2.30 -0.21
C ALA A 64 11.65 3.55 0.20
N ASN A 65 12.35 4.66 0.48
CA ASN A 65 11.73 5.93 0.85
C ASN A 65 10.82 6.46 -0.27
N TYR A 66 11.34 6.49 -1.51
CA TYR A 66 10.60 6.98 -2.66
C TYR A 66 9.29 6.21 -2.89
N ARG A 67 9.36 4.87 -2.94
CA ARG A 67 8.15 4.09 -3.23
C ARG A 67 7.18 4.07 -2.06
N ALA A 68 7.68 4.01 -0.82
CA ALA A 68 6.81 4.08 0.36
C ALA A 68 5.99 5.37 0.40
N ASN A 69 6.61 6.53 0.13
CA ASN A 69 5.90 7.81 0.11
C ASN A 69 4.79 7.87 -0.95
N ARG A 70 5.04 7.31 -2.13
CA ARG A 70 4.01 7.26 -3.18
C ARG A 70 2.87 6.33 -2.83
N LEU A 71 3.19 5.13 -2.34
CA LEU A 71 2.19 4.14 -1.94
C LEU A 71 1.25 4.68 -0.87
N VAL A 72 1.75 5.39 0.15
CA VAL A 72 0.87 5.92 1.21
C VAL A 72 -0.09 6.99 0.69
N CYS A 73 0.35 7.82 -0.25
CA CYS A 73 -0.51 8.80 -0.92
C CYS A 73 -1.58 8.12 -1.78
N GLU A 74 -1.17 7.15 -2.62
CA GLU A 74 -2.07 6.37 -3.48
C GLU A 74 -3.10 5.60 -2.64
N ALA A 75 -2.68 5.03 -1.50
CA ALA A 75 -3.56 4.31 -0.58
C ALA A 75 -4.55 5.22 0.16
N ALA A 76 -4.12 6.44 0.53
CA ALA A 76 -5.00 7.44 1.15
C ALA A 76 -6.05 7.95 0.16
N ASP A 77 -5.64 8.28 -1.06
CA ASP A 77 -6.54 8.73 -2.14
C ASP A 77 -7.59 7.66 -2.47
N ARG A 78 -7.16 6.41 -2.69
CA ARG A 78 -8.08 5.31 -2.95
C ARG A 78 -9.01 5.05 -1.77
N ALA A 79 -8.54 5.21 -0.54
CA ALA A 79 -9.42 5.08 0.63
C ALA A 79 -10.51 6.16 0.60
N MET A 80 -10.17 7.43 0.39
CA MET A 80 -11.16 8.51 0.28
C MET A 80 -12.21 8.20 -0.80
N GLN A 81 -11.79 7.75 -1.98
CA GLN A 81 -12.71 7.36 -3.05
C GLN A 81 -13.67 6.21 -2.67
N VAL A 82 -13.21 5.27 -1.84
CA VAL A 82 -14.04 4.15 -1.35
C VAL A 82 -15.03 4.62 -0.29
N PHE A 83 -14.63 5.56 0.58
CA PHE A 83 -15.51 6.14 1.59
C PHE A 83 -16.62 7.01 0.98
N GLY A 84 -16.33 7.63 -0.17
CA GLY A 84 -17.24 8.52 -0.90
C GLY A 84 -17.05 9.97 -0.52
#